data_AF-A0A8B8J5U2-F1
#
_entry.id   AF-A0A8B8J5U2-F1
#
_cell.length_a   1.000
_cell.length_b   1.000
_cell.length_c   1.000
_cell.angle_alpha   90.00
_cell.angle_beta   90.00
_cell.angle_gamma   90.00
#
_symmetry.space_group_name_H-M   'P 1'
#
loop_
_entity.id
_entity.type
_entity.pdbx_description
1 polymer ?
#
loop_
_entity_poly.entity_id
_entity_poly.type
_entity_poly.pdbx_seq_one_letter_code
_entity_poly.pdbx_strand_id
1 'polypeptide(L)'
;MVAVRLRPIGTVDDRIRRRTKIAPPRPPAATVEEGMGSFHERMIDESLTSRYSDWIVEALDELPDNFLITDPGISGHPIVFASRGFLAMSGYAREEVVGRNGRIFQGPATERRSVMEIREAIREERTLQISLLNYRKDGTPHWILFHLCPVFGMEDGRVIHFVAVQVPIPRRSRCARSGANGMVYGACRNEVRLDDDYACNLAVDSVIDMDNKALEAEESRKASVWEKEKASNAANSILSTLTHYSKLTGRVVCTKRCSSAGIAPLSSSLNISLGRIKQSFVLTDPHLPDMPIVYANDEFLSLTGYSRHEVLGRNCRFLNGPGTDAGVLHQIKDCILAEQACSVRLLNYRKDGSSFWNRLHISPVRNASGKKRKPETSSPYAMHFQYRGAQLRNVTSHKFIFSGQLPAV
;
A
#
# COMPACT_ATOMS: atom_id res chain seq x y z
N MET A 1 -15.40 19.41 57.85
CA MET A 1 -15.89 20.56 57.06
C MET A 1 -14.78 21.61 57.01
N VAL A 2 -14.47 22.12 55.81
CA VAL A 2 -13.63 23.30 55.49
C VAL A 2 -12.12 23.23 55.80
N ALA A 3 -11.32 23.55 54.77
CA ALA A 3 -10.03 24.24 54.94
C ALA A 3 -9.78 25.16 53.73
N VAL A 4 -9.47 26.42 54.03
CA VAL A 4 -9.19 27.55 53.12
C VAL A 4 -7.72 27.94 53.26
N ARG A 5 -7.04 28.36 52.17
CA ARG A 5 -5.94 29.37 52.18
C ARG A 5 -5.63 29.85 50.74
N LEU A 6 -6.16 31.01 50.32
CA LEU A 6 -5.56 32.36 50.20
C LEU A 6 -4.45 32.56 49.13
N ARG A 7 -4.70 33.52 48.22
CA ARG A 7 -3.79 34.09 47.20
C ARG A 7 -3.21 35.43 47.69
N PRO A 8 -2.10 35.93 47.12
CA PRO A 8 -1.74 37.35 47.21
C PRO A 8 -2.45 38.20 46.14
N ILE A 9 -2.78 39.43 46.55
CA ILE A 9 -3.49 40.49 45.84
C ILE A 9 -2.49 41.30 44.99
N GLY A 10 -2.84 41.57 43.73
CA GLY A 10 -2.13 42.53 42.88
C GLY A 10 -2.54 43.97 43.18
N THR A 11 -1.60 44.90 43.00
CA THR A 11 -1.82 46.33 43.11
C THR A 11 -2.62 46.87 41.91
N VAL A 12 -3.43 47.89 42.23
CA VAL A 12 -4.44 48.54 41.41
C VAL A 12 -3.85 49.82 40.80
N ASP A 13 -3.91 49.93 39.48
CA ASP A 13 -4.09 51.15 38.67
C ASP A 13 -4.06 50.65 37.21
N ASP A 14 -4.98 50.91 36.30
CA ASP A 14 -5.80 52.09 36.13
C ASP A 14 -6.96 51.70 35.19
N ARG A 15 -8.19 51.64 35.71
CA ARG A 15 -9.40 51.54 34.89
C ARG A 15 -10.05 52.92 34.91
N ILE A 16 -9.76 53.75 33.92
CA ILE A 16 -10.71 54.68 33.25
C ILE A 16 -10.01 55.24 31.99
N ARG A 17 -10.39 54.71 30.83
CA ARG A 17 -10.61 55.48 29.58
C ARG A 17 -11.23 54.55 28.54
N ARG A 18 -12.56 54.48 28.58
CA ARG A 18 -13.36 53.98 27.46
C ARG A 18 -13.26 54.97 26.30
N ARG A 19 -13.33 54.38 25.10
CA ARG A 19 -13.88 54.87 23.82
C ARG A 19 -12.89 55.26 22.71
N THR A 20 -13.18 54.61 21.58
CA THR A 20 -12.89 54.95 20.19
C THR A 20 -11.43 54.92 19.74
N LYS A 21 -10.99 53.74 19.28
CA LYS A 21 -10.17 53.58 18.07
C LYS A 21 -10.45 52.20 17.47
N ILE A 22 -11.04 52.21 16.27
CA ILE A 22 -11.30 51.03 15.45
C ILE A 22 -9.93 50.51 14.98
N ALA A 23 -9.61 49.25 15.29
CA ALA A 23 -8.41 48.58 14.77
C ALA A 23 -8.66 48.11 13.33
N PRO A 24 -7.63 48.12 12.44
CA PRO A 24 -7.79 47.63 11.08
C PRO A 24 -8.09 46.12 11.06
N PRO A 25 -8.73 45.59 10.00
CA PRO A 25 -9.06 44.18 9.94
C PRO A 25 -7.78 43.34 9.97
N ARG A 26 -7.78 42.28 10.79
CA ARG A 26 -6.73 41.26 10.75
C ARG A 26 -6.70 40.62 9.36
N PRO A 27 -5.52 40.33 8.80
CA PRO A 27 -5.44 39.47 7.62
C PRO A 27 -6.06 38.10 7.95
N PRO A 28 -6.70 37.43 6.98
CA PRO A 28 -7.29 36.12 7.22
C PRO A 28 -6.20 35.18 7.73
N ALA A 29 -6.54 34.39 8.74
CA ALA A 29 -5.65 33.34 9.24
C ALA A 29 -5.31 32.43 8.05
N ALA A 30 -4.02 32.35 7.71
CA ALA A 30 -3.54 31.36 6.77
C ALA A 30 -3.97 29.99 7.29
N THR A 31 -4.86 29.34 6.55
CA THR A 31 -5.26 27.95 6.74
C THR A 31 -4.02 27.08 6.57
N VAL A 32 -3.40 26.70 7.68
CA VAL A 32 -2.38 25.66 7.70
C VAL A 32 -3.08 24.29 7.60
N GLU A 33 -3.66 24.01 6.44
CA GLU A 33 -4.12 22.66 6.05
C GLU A 33 -3.23 22.04 4.95
N GLU A 34 -2.19 22.74 4.47
CA GLU A 34 -1.34 22.30 3.35
C GLU A 34 -0.21 21.30 3.73
N GLY A 35 -0.12 20.87 5.00
CA GLY A 35 1.05 20.11 5.49
C GLY A 35 1.00 18.58 5.31
N MET A 36 -0.18 17.96 5.29
CA MET A 36 -0.30 16.48 5.29
C MET A 36 -0.44 15.86 3.90
N GLY A 37 -1.06 16.58 2.95
CA GLY A 37 -1.15 16.13 1.55
C GLY A 37 0.22 16.08 0.88
N SER A 38 1.07 17.08 1.15
CA SER A 38 2.35 17.24 0.45
C SER A 38 3.42 16.21 0.81
N PHE A 39 3.36 15.57 1.98
CA PHE A 39 4.34 14.54 2.37
C PHE A 39 3.99 13.16 1.80
N HIS A 40 2.71 12.81 1.79
CA HIS A 40 2.27 11.50 1.29
C HIS A 40 2.46 11.42 -0.24
N GLU A 41 2.17 12.50 -0.94
CA GLU A 41 2.37 12.64 -2.39
C GLU A 41 3.86 12.58 -2.75
N ARG A 42 4.71 13.34 -2.04
CA ARG A 42 6.17 13.24 -2.18
C ARG A 42 6.72 11.83 -1.94
N MET A 43 6.20 11.12 -0.94
CA MET A 43 6.64 9.75 -0.64
C MET A 43 6.25 8.75 -1.74
N ILE A 44 5.13 8.98 -2.43
CA ILE A 44 4.72 8.17 -3.58
C ILE A 44 5.62 8.47 -4.78
N ASP A 45 5.87 9.75 -5.07
CA ASP A 45 6.72 10.19 -6.17
C ASP A 45 8.18 9.72 -5.98
N GLU A 46 8.68 9.78 -4.75
CA GLU A 46 10.05 9.36 -4.40
C GLU A 46 10.17 7.84 -4.21
N SER A 47 9.06 7.09 -4.09
CA SER A 47 9.09 5.65 -3.80
C SER A 47 9.97 4.89 -4.79
N LEU A 48 9.73 5.10 -6.09
CA LEU A 48 10.49 4.46 -7.16
C LEU A 48 11.91 5.04 -7.30
N THR A 49 12.03 6.36 -7.40
CA THR A 49 13.32 7.04 -7.66
C THR A 49 14.28 6.97 -6.47
N SER A 50 13.78 6.71 -5.25
CA SER A 50 14.65 6.45 -4.09
C SER A 50 15.43 5.13 -4.18
N ARG A 51 14.97 4.19 -5.01
CA ARG A 51 15.59 2.86 -5.15
C ARG A 51 16.15 2.61 -6.53
N TYR A 52 15.47 3.06 -7.56
CA TYR A 52 15.92 2.98 -8.95
C TYR A 52 16.44 4.35 -9.37
N SER A 53 17.42 4.42 -10.27
CA SER A 53 17.91 5.72 -10.72
C SER A 53 16.79 6.54 -11.38
N ASP A 54 16.94 7.86 -11.43
CA ASP A 54 15.92 8.79 -11.95
C ASP A 54 15.34 8.39 -13.33
N TRP A 55 16.15 7.82 -14.20
CA TRP A 55 15.79 7.34 -15.55
C TRP A 55 14.84 6.13 -15.60
N ILE A 56 14.45 5.56 -14.46
CA ILE A 56 13.58 4.37 -14.41
C ILE A 56 12.20 4.67 -14.99
N VAL A 57 11.68 5.88 -14.76
CA VAL A 57 10.32 6.23 -15.14
C VAL A 57 10.21 6.27 -16.65
N GLU A 58 11.18 6.88 -17.33
CA GLU A 58 11.29 6.92 -18.78
C GLU A 58 11.42 5.51 -19.35
N ALA A 59 12.32 4.68 -18.81
CA ALA A 59 12.53 3.32 -19.28
C ALA A 59 11.29 2.43 -19.12
N LEU A 60 10.51 2.61 -18.05
CA LEU A 60 9.24 1.90 -17.86
C LEU A 60 8.13 2.45 -18.76
N ASP A 61 8.12 3.75 -19.07
CA ASP A 61 7.17 4.39 -19.98
C ASP A 61 7.37 3.97 -21.44
N GLU A 62 8.58 3.52 -21.81
CA GLU A 62 8.89 2.95 -23.13
C GLU A 62 8.35 1.53 -23.33
N LEU A 63 8.01 0.82 -22.24
CA LEU A 63 7.47 -0.53 -22.34
C LEU A 63 6.02 -0.50 -22.88
N PRO A 64 5.69 -1.35 -23.87
CA PRO A 64 4.37 -1.35 -24.51
C PRO A 64 3.28 -2.04 -23.68
N ASP A 65 3.65 -2.70 -22.59
CA ASP A 65 2.77 -3.54 -21.80
C ASP A 65 1.88 -2.74 -20.85
N ASN A 66 0.75 -3.34 -20.46
CA ASN A 66 -0.17 -2.75 -19.49
C ASN A 66 0.17 -3.27 -18.10
N PHE A 67 0.85 -2.46 -17.30
CA PHE A 67 1.23 -2.84 -15.94
C PHE A 67 1.17 -1.68 -14.94
N LEU A 68 1.12 -2.08 -13.67
CA LEU A 68 1.21 -1.23 -12.49
C LEU A 68 2.38 -1.69 -11.62
N ILE A 69 3.00 -0.75 -10.91
CA ILE A 69 3.92 -1.04 -9.80
C ILE A 69 3.31 -0.48 -8.52
N THR A 70 3.34 -1.28 -7.47
CA THR A 70 2.80 -0.93 -6.15
C THR A 70 3.86 -1.07 -5.07
N ASP A 71 3.78 -0.27 -4.02
CA ASP A 71 4.73 -0.29 -2.90
C ASP A 71 4.01 -0.77 -1.62
N PRO A 72 4.27 -2.01 -1.13
CA PRO A 72 3.69 -2.51 0.11
C PRO A 72 4.31 -1.90 1.38
N GLY A 73 5.42 -1.18 1.25
CA GLY A 73 6.07 -0.42 2.31
C GLY A 73 5.37 0.90 2.65
N ILE A 74 4.52 1.40 1.75
CA ILE A 74 3.69 2.58 1.97
C ILE A 74 2.31 2.19 2.50
N SER A 75 1.82 2.95 3.49
CA SER A 75 0.46 2.81 4.04
C SER A 75 -0.59 2.68 2.94
N GLY A 76 -1.41 1.62 3.03
CA GLY A 76 -2.50 1.39 2.09
C GLY A 76 -2.13 0.58 0.84
N HIS A 77 -0.85 0.24 0.65
CA HIS A 77 -0.32 -0.46 -0.52
C HIS A 77 -0.72 0.26 -1.82
N PRO A 78 -0.27 1.52 -2.01
CA PRO A 78 -0.63 2.30 -3.16
C PRO A 78 0.10 1.85 -4.43
N ILE A 79 -0.49 2.21 -5.56
CA ILE A 79 0.14 2.22 -6.87
C ILE A 79 1.12 3.40 -6.89
N VAL A 80 2.38 3.12 -7.23
CA VAL A 80 3.44 4.12 -7.35
C VAL A 80 3.82 4.37 -8.80
N PHE A 81 3.43 3.48 -9.72
CA PHE A 81 3.55 3.71 -11.16
C PHE A 81 2.46 3.01 -11.95
N ALA A 82 2.02 3.68 -13.01
CA ALA A 82 1.10 3.15 -14.01
C ALA A 82 1.69 3.41 -15.41
N SER A 83 1.85 2.32 -16.18
CA SER A 83 2.33 2.39 -17.57
C SER A 83 1.35 3.14 -18.47
N ARG A 84 1.87 3.72 -19.56
CA ARG A 84 1.04 4.38 -20.60
C ARG A 84 0.01 3.43 -21.20
N GLY A 85 0.40 2.17 -21.45
CA GLY A 85 -0.50 1.13 -21.94
C GLY A 85 -1.67 0.86 -20.97
N PHE A 86 -1.38 0.78 -19.66
CA PHE A 86 -2.42 0.61 -18.65
C PHE A 86 -3.39 1.80 -18.61
N LEU A 87 -2.89 3.03 -18.63
CA LEU A 87 -3.73 4.23 -18.60
C LEU A 87 -4.67 4.28 -19.82
N ALA A 88 -4.13 4.02 -21.02
CA ALA A 88 -4.92 3.95 -22.26
C ALA A 88 -5.97 2.83 -22.22
N MET A 89 -5.62 1.64 -21.71
CA MET A 89 -6.54 0.50 -21.61
C MET A 89 -7.67 0.75 -20.60
N SER A 90 -7.35 1.34 -19.45
CA SER A 90 -8.28 1.52 -18.33
C SER A 90 -9.13 2.80 -18.43
N GLY A 91 -8.65 3.79 -19.18
CA GLY A 91 -9.29 5.10 -19.33
C GLY A 91 -9.07 6.05 -18.15
N TYR A 92 -8.28 5.66 -17.15
CA TYR A 92 -7.94 6.54 -16.02
C TYR A 92 -6.74 7.43 -16.35
N ALA A 93 -6.75 8.65 -15.80
CA ALA A 93 -5.58 9.52 -15.80
C ALA A 93 -4.56 9.06 -14.75
N ARG A 94 -3.28 9.44 -14.90
CA ARG A 94 -2.20 9.02 -14.01
C ARG A 94 -2.47 9.46 -12.57
N GLU A 95 -2.96 10.67 -12.40
CA GLU A 95 -3.25 11.33 -11.11
C GLU A 95 -4.43 10.68 -10.38
N GLU A 96 -5.30 9.98 -11.12
CA GLU A 96 -6.43 9.23 -10.55
C GLU A 96 -6.00 7.84 -10.06
N VAL A 97 -4.85 7.34 -10.54
CA VAL A 97 -4.37 5.97 -10.30
C VAL A 97 -3.25 5.94 -9.28
N VAL A 98 -2.23 6.79 -9.46
CA VAL A 98 -1.08 6.85 -8.56
C VAL A 98 -1.54 7.29 -7.17
N GLY A 99 -0.98 6.65 -6.13
CA GLY A 99 -1.41 6.81 -4.74
C GLY A 99 -2.67 6.02 -4.34
N ARG A 100 -3.43 5.46 -5.29
CA ARG A 100 -4.58 4.60 -4.98
C ARG A 100 -4.18 3.15 -4.83
N ASN A 101 -4.98 2.38 -4.10
CA ASN A 101 -4.84 0.93 -4.09
C ASN A 101 -5.56 0.32 -5.31
N GLY A 102 -4.99 -0.72 -5.92
CA GLY A 102 -5.55 -1.39 -7.11
C GLY A 102 -6.99 -1.93 -6.99
N ARG A 103 -7.58 -1.94 -5.78
CA ARG A 103 -9.01 -2.22 -5.60
C ARG A 103 -9.94 -1.25 -6.34
N ILE A 104 -9.46 -0.07 -6.75
CA ILE A 104 -10.29 0.92 -7.48
C ILE A 104 -10.80 0.40 -8.83
N PHE A 105 -10.16 -0.62 -9.41
CA PHE A 105 -10.58 -1.21 -10.69
C PHE A 105 -11.63 -2.32 -10.52
N GLN A 106 -11.97 -2.68 -9.29
CA GLN A 106 -12.96 -3.72 -8.99
C GLN A 106 -14.37 -3.10 -8.96
N GLY A 107 -15.38 -3.89 -9.28
CA GLY A 107 -16.77 -3.44 -9.27
C GLY A 107 -17.74 -4.54 -8.86
N PRO A 108 -19.06 -4.32 -9.03
CA PRO A 108 -20.10 -5.17 -8.45
C PRO A 108 -20.05 -6.65 -8.86
N ALA A 109 -19.63 -6.93 -10.10
CA ALA A 109 -19.53 -8.29 -10.63
C ALA A 109 -18.12 -8.88 -10.49
N THR A 110 -17.15 -8.16 -9.90
CA THR A 110 -15.82 -8.72 -9.63
C THR A 110 -15.93 -9.84 -8.59
N GLU A 111 -15.50 -11.05 -8.95
CA GLU A 111 -15.66 -12.23 -8.10
C GLU A 111 -14.82 -12.11 -6.81
N ARG A 112 -15.48 -12.28 -5.65
CA ARG A 112 -14.83 -12.23 -4.34
C ARG A 112 -13.76 -13.31 -4.18
N ARG A 113 -13.95 -14.50 -4.74
CA ARG A 113 -12.97 -15.59 -4.70
C ARG A 113 -11.64 -15.17 -5.35
N SER A 114 -11.71 -14.58 -6.54
CA SER A 114 -10.53 -14.07 -7.25
C SER A 114 -9.82 -12.97 -6.47
N VAL A 115 -10.58 -12.06 -5.85
CA VAL A 115 -10.01 -11.03 -4.96
C VAL A 115 -9.33 -11.64 -3.73
N MET A 116 -9.92 -12.68 -3.12
CA MET A 116 -9.29 -13.40 -2.02
C MET A 116 -8.01 -14.09 -2.45
N GLU A 117 -7.98 -14.74 -3.61
CA GLU A 117 -6.78 -15.39 -4.14
C GLU A 117 -5.64 -14.39 -4.38
N ILE A 118 -5.94 -13.18 -4.86
CA ILE A 118 -4.97 -12.08 -4.98
C ILE A 118 -4.45 -11.66 -3.59
N ARG A 119 -5.33 -11.52 -2.60
CA ARG A 119 -4.93 -11.15 -1.23
C ARG A 119 -4.04 -12.22 -0.59
N GLU A 120 -4.35 -13.50 -0.82
CA GLU A 120 -3.53 -14.60 -0.35
C GLU A 120 -2.17 -14.66 -1.04
N ALA A 121 -2.11 -14.38 -2.35
CA ALA A 121 -0.84 -14.29 -3.07
C ALA A 121 0.05 -13.15 -2.55
N ILE A 122 -0.53 -11.99 -2.23
CA ILE A 122 0.18 -10.87 -1.58
C ILE A 122 0.65 -11.27 -0.17
N ARG A 123 -0.18 -11.99 0.58
CA ARG A 123 0.15 -12.48 1.93
C ARG A 123 1.29 -13.48 1.94
N GLU A 124 1.31 -14.36 0.95
CA GLU A 124 2.33 -15.40 0.79
C GLU A 124 3.56 -14.89 0.02
N GLU A 125 3.51 -13.67 -0.50
CA GLU A 125 4.55 -13.06 -1.32
C GLU A 125 4.94 -13.97 -2.50
N ARG A 126 3.92 -14.49 -3.18
CA ARG A 126 4.08 -15.38 -4.33
C ARG A 126 3.52 -14.77 -5.60
N THR A 127 4.04 -15.27 -6.72
CA THR A 127 3.49 -14.98 -8.04
C THR A 127 2.08 -15.56 -8.19
N LEU A 128 1.22 -14.86 -8.92
CA LEU A 128 -0.15 -15.28 -9.24
C LEU A 128 -0.49 -14.96 -10.69
N GLN A 129 -1.25 -15.84 -11.35
CA GLN A 129 -1.95 -15.56 -12.60
C GLN A 129 -3.42 -15.93 -12.44
N ILE A 130 -4.32 -14.97 -12.64
CA ILE A 130 -5.76 -15.19 -12.49
C ILE A 130 -6.57 -14.35 -13.47
N SER A 131 -7.67 -14.89 -13.96
CA SER A 131 -8.63 -14.12 -14.76
C SER A 131 -9.53 -13.31 -13.83
N LEU A 132 -9.58 -12.00 -14.06
CA LEU A 132 -10.26 -11.04 -13.19
C LEU A 132 -11.15 -10.11 -14.04
N LEU A 133 -12.35 -9.83 -13.54
CA LEU A 133 -13.23 -8.83 -14.11
C LEU A 133 -12.95 -7.47 -13.46
N ASN A 134 -12.41 -6.54 -14.24
CA ASN A 134 -12.17 -5.15 -13.85
C ASN A 134 -13.11 -4.21 -14.58
N TYR A 135 -13.18 -2.97 -14.10
CA TYR A 135 -14.02 -1.90 -14.63
C TYR A 135 -13.13 -0.75 -15.08
N ARG A 136 -13.39 -0.26 -16.29
CA ARG A 136 -12.77 0.96 -16.82
C ARG A 136 -13.36 2.19 -16.14
N LYS A 137 -12.77 3.36 -16.39
CA LYS A 137 -13.25 4.64 -15.84
C LYS A 137 -14.70 4.94 -16.20
N ASP A 138 -15.14 4.55 -17.40
CA ASP A 138 -16.51 4.72 -17.87
C ASP A 138 -17.51 3.70 -17.28
N GLY A 139 -17.03 2.81 -16.40
CA GLY A 139 -17.84 1.75 -15.79
C GLY A 139 -18.01 0.51 -16.67
N THR A 140 -17.38 0.44 -17.84
CA THR A 140 -17.47 -0.76 -18.69
C THR A 140 -16.67 -1.92 -18.08
N PRO A 141 -17.30 -3.10 -17.88
CA PRO A 141 -16.59 -4.27 -17.40
C PRO A 141 -15.72 -4.86 -18.51
N HIS A 142 -14.50 -5.26 -18.17
CA HIS A 142 -13.61 -5.97 -19.07
C HIS A 142 -12.81 -7.05 -18.33
N TRP A 143 -12.65 -8.19 -19.00
CA TRP A 143 -11.86 -9.30 -18.47
C TRP A 143 -10.37 -9.07 -18.75
N ILE A 144 -9.56 -9.34 -17.73
CA ILE A 144 -8.10 -9.34 -17.84
C ILE A 144 -7.54 -10.66 -17.30
N LEU A 145 -6.39 -11.06 -17.82
CA LEU A 145 -5.47 -11.90 -17.10
C LEU A 145 -4.60 -10.98 -16.25
N PHE A 146 -4.75 -11.10 -14.94
CA PHE A 146 -3.95 -10.41 -13.94
C PHE A 146 -2.75 -11.28 -13.55
N HIS A 147 -1.54 -10.77 -13.77
CA HIS A 147 -0.30 -11.44 -13.39
C HIS A 147 0.47 -10.59 -12.37
N LEU A 148 0.54 -11.09 -11.14
CA LEU A 148 1.19 -10.43 -10.00
C LEU A 148 2.56 -11.05 -9.74
N CYS A 149 3.59 -10.23 -9.61
CA CYS A 149 4.96 -10.63 -9.31
C CYS A 149 5.53 -9.80 -8.15
N PRO A 150 5.94 -10.40 -7.03
CA PRO A 150 6.70 -9.72 -5.99
C PRO A 150 8.13 -9.40 -6.48
N VAL A 151 8.65 -8.25 -6.07
CA VAL A 151 10.02 -7.78 -6.29
C VAL A 151 10.72 -7.68 -4.94
N PHE A 152 11.80 -8.42 -4.75
CA PHE A 152 12.51 -8.50 -3.47
C PHE A 152 13.78 -7.65 -3.47
N GLY A 153 14.12 -7.05 -2.33
CA GLY A 153 15.44 -6.44 -2.11
C GLY A 153 16.47 -7.53 -1.83
N MET A 154 17.67 -7.41 -2.40
CA MET A 154 18.76 -8.36 -2.12
C MET A 154 19.35 -8.17 -0.72
N GLU A 155 19.20 -6.98 -0.13
CA GLU A 155 19.79 -6.62 1.15
C GLU A 155 19.16 -7.36 2.34
N ASP A 156 17.85 -7.57 2.32
CA ASP A 156 17.07 -8.08 3.46
C ASP A 156 15.96 -9.06 3.07
N GLY A 157 15.81 -9.37 1.78
CA GLY A 157 14.78 -10.27 1.27
C GLY A 157 13.35 -9.73 1.38
N ARG A 158 13.16 -8.44 1.69
CA ARG A 158 11.82 -7.82 1.73
C ARG A 158 11.23 -7.65 0.36
N VAL A 159 9.91 -7.76 0.26
CA VAL A 159 9.21 -7.26 -0.93
C VAL A 159 9.29 -5.73 -0.91
N ILE A 160 9.91 -5.20 -1.95
CA ILE A 160 10.03 -3.78 -2.22
C ILE A 160 8.83 -3.30 -3.01
N HIS A 161 8.43 -4.06 -4.03
CA HIS A 161 7.29 -3.72 -4.88
C HIS A 161 6.53 -4.97 -5.31
N PHE A 162 5.30 -4.79 -5.76
CA PHE A 162 4.64 -5.76 -6.63
C PHE A 162 4.43 -5.17 -8.02
N VAL A 163 4.80 -5.93 -9.04
CA VAL A 163 4.49 -5.67 -10.44
C VAL A 163 3.20 -6.41 -10.78
N ALA A 164 2.24 -5.70 -11.37
CA ALA A 164 0.96 -6.25 -11.77
C ALA A 164 0.71 -6.01 -13.25
N VAL A 165 0.91 -7.04 -14.08
CA VAL A 165 0.65 -7.02 -15.53
C VAL A 165 -0.80 -7.39 -15.80
N GLN A 166 -1.43 -6.71 -16.77
CA GLN A 166 -2.83 -6.87 -17.12
C GLN A 166 -3.00 -7.08 -18.62
N VAL A 167 -3.34 -8.31 -19.02
CA VAL A 167 -3.59 -8.64 -20.43
C VAL A 167 -5.09 -8.75 -20.68
N PRO A 168 -5.70 -7.90 -21.52
CA PRO A 168 -7.13 -8.03 -21.86
C PRO A 168 -7.46 -9.42 -22.43
N ILE A 169 -8.55 -10.01 -21.94
CA ILE A 169 -9.09 -11.27 -22.46
C ILE A 169 -10.27 -10.92 -23.40
N PRO A 170 -10.12 -11.09 -24.73
CA PRO A 170 -11.16 -10.72 -25.67
C PRO A 170 -12.41 -11.62 -25.53
N ARG A 171 -13.57 -11.09 -25.93
CA ARG A 171 -14.77 -11.90 -26.13
C ARG A 171 -14.51 -12.88 -27.29
N ARG A 172 -14.68 -14.17 -27.04
CA ARG A 172 -14.67 -15.19 -28.09
C ARG A 172 -16.12 -15.53 -28.41
N SER A 173 -16.58 -15.24 -29.62
CA SER A 173 -17.89 -15.69 -30.08
C SER A 173 -17.88 -17.22 -30.07
N ARG A 174 -18.89 -17.86 -29.45
CA ARG A 174 -19.12 -19.31 -29.64
C ARG A 174 -19.33 -19.51 -31.13
N CYS A 175 -18.34 -20.05 -31.84
CA CYS A 175 -18.55 -20.48 -33.22
C CYS A 175 -19.64 -21.55 -33.14
N ALA A 176 -20.82 -21.25 -33.69
CA ALA A 176 -21.85 -22.26 -33.87
C ALA A 176 -21.20 -23.43 -34.61
N ARG A 177 -21.21 -24.61 -33.99
CA ARG A 177 -20.80 -25.85 -34.65
C ARG A 177 -21.81 -26.14 -35.76
N SER A 178 -21.70 -25.45 -36.90
CA SER A 178 -22.21 -26.00 -38.15
C SER A 178 -21.25 -27.10 -38.54
N GLY A 179 -21.67 -28.34 -38.27
CA GLY A 179 -21.02 -29.50 -38.85
C GLY A 179 -21.11 -29.39 -40.37
N ALA A 180 -19.95 -29.31 -41.03
CA ALA A 180 -19.81 -29.71 -42.40
C ALA A 180 -18.40 -30.27 -42.58
N ASN A 181 -18.37 -31.46 -43.18
CA ASN A 181 -17.20 -32.27 -43.49
C ASN A 181 -16.13 -31.51 -44.28
N GLY A 182 -14.92 -32.03 -44.19
CA GLY A 182 -13.69 -31.37 -44.60
C GLY A 182 -13.58 -30.98 -46.08
N MET A 183 -12.67 -30.04 -46.34
CA MET A 183 -12.08 -29.87 -47.66
C MET A 183 -10.68 -29.25 -47.55
N VAL A 184 -9.69 -30.11 -47.82
CA VAL A 184 -8.40 -29.93 -48.50
C VAL A 184 -7.82 -28.51 -48.60
N TYR A 185 -6.61 -28.35 -48.07
CA TYR A 185 -5.69 -27.25 -48.41
C TYR A 185 -5.34 -27.30 -49.91
N GLY A 186 -5.85 -26.34 -50.68
CA GLY A 186 -5.51 -26.12 -52.08
C GLY A 186 -4.76 -24.78 -52.24
N ALA A 187 -3.60 -24.86 -52.89
CA ALA A 187 -2.60 -23.81 -53.01
C ALA A 187 -3.06 -22.48 -53.63
N CYS A 188 -2.39 -21.40 -53.21
CA CYS A 188 -2.47 -20.07 -53.81
C CYS A 188 -2.20 -20.09 -55.32
N ARG A 189 -3.13 -19.53 -56.10
CA ARG A 189 -2.85 -18.95 -57.41
C ARG A 189 -3.72 -17.71 -57.61
N ASN A 190 -3.06 -16.57 -57.76
CA ASN A 190 -3.65 -15.32 -58.27
C ASN A 190 -4.08 -15.54 -59.73
N GLU A 191 -5.21 -14.95 -60.13
CA GLU A 191 -5.30 -13.94 -61.21
C GLU A 191 -6.76 -13.61 -61.64
N VAL A 192 -7.04 -12.31 -61.67
CA VAL A 192 -7.90 -11.54 -62.62
C VAL A 192 -9.45 -11.57 -62.52
N ARG A 193 -9.97 -10.39 -62.13
CA ARG A 193 -11.12 -9.58 -62.63
C ARG A 193 -12.44 -10.27 -63.05
N LEU A 194 -13.58 -9.81 -62.52
CA LEU A 194 -14.47 -8.79 -63.10
C LEU A 194 -15.74 -8.64 -62.24
N ASP A 195 -16.33 -7.44 -62.33
CA ASP A 195 -17.61 -7.01 -61.75
C ASP A 195 -18.78 -7.96 -62.06
N ASP A 196 -19.73 -8.07 -61.13
CA ASP A 196 -21.16 -7.96 -61.46
C ASP A 196 -22.03 -7.84 -60.20
N ASP A 197 -22.81 -6.76 -60.19
CA ASP A 197 -23.94 -6.49 -59.30
C ASP A 197 -25.05 -7.52 -59.54
N TYR A 198 -25.51 -8.20 -58.49
CA TYR A 198 -26.91 -8.63 -58.40
C TYR A 198 -27.39 -8.63 -56.95
N ALA A 199 -28.24 -7.65 -56.64
CA ALA A 199 -29.18 -7.71 -55.54
C ALA A 199 -30.22 -8.80 -55.82
N CYS A 200 -30.47 -9.69 -54.86
CA CYS A 200 -31.75 -10.37 -54.77
C CYS A 200 -32.14 -10.55 -53.30
N ASN A 201 -33.13 -9.77 -52.91
CA ASN A 201 -33.90 -9.92 -51.69
C ASN A 201 -34.61 -11.27 -51.68
N LEU A 202 -34.36 -12.09 -50.67
CA LEU A 202 -35.32 -13.09 -50.22
C LEU A 202 -35.38 -13.03 -48.69
N ALA A 203 -36.30 -12.19 -48.22
CA ALA A 203 -36.86 -12.28 -46.89
C ALA A 203 -37.60 -13.61 -46.78
N VAL A 204 -37.22 -14.43 -45.81
CA VAL A 204 -38.11 -15.42 -45.22
C VAL A 204 -38.13 -15.13 -43.73
N ASP A 205 -39.27 -14.57 -43.31
CA ASP A 205 -39.66 -14.40 -41.92
C ASP A 205 -39.63 -15.74 -41.19
N SER A 206 -38.88 -15.80 -40.10
CA SER A 206 -39.25 -16.61 -38.96
C SER A 206 -39.05 -15.79 -37.70
N VAL A 207 -40.13 -15.11 -37.31
CA VAL A 207 -40.36 -14.54 -35.99
C VAL A 207 -40.21 -15.65 -34.95
N ILE A 208 -39.11 -15.64 -34.19
CA ILE A 208 -38.98 -16.38 -32.93
C ILE A 208 -38.31 -15.45 -31.91
N ASP A 209 -39.15 -15.02 -30.95
CA ASP A 209 -38.88 -14.44 -29.63
C ASP A 209 -37.66 -13.51 -29.45
N MET A 210 -37.93 -12.21 -29.56
CA MET A 210 -37.35 -11.27 -28.62
C MET A 210 -38.01 -11.47 -27.26
N ASP A 211 -37.41 -12.27 -26.39
CA ASP A 211 -37.44 -12.09 -24.93
C ASP A 211 -36.58 -13.14 -24.22
N ASN A 212 -35.26 -13.04 -24.44
CA ASN A 212 -34.26 -13.61 -23.54
C ASN A 212 -33.09 -12.64 -23.35
N LYS A 213 -33.41 -11.38 -23.02
CA LYS A 213 -32.51 -10.48 -22.29
C LYS A 213 -32.56 -10.85 -20.80
N ALA A 214 -32.23 -12.09 -20.48
CA ALA A 214 -32.10 -12.57 -19.11
C ALA A 214 -30.65 -12.97 -18.90
N LEU A 215 -29.86 -12.04 -18.35
CA LEU A 215 -28.67 -12.31 -17.55
C LEU A 215 -27.85 -13.50 -18.03
N GLU A 216 -27.15 -13.37 -19.17
CA GLU A 216 -25.92 -14.15 -19.30
C GLU A 216 -24.99 -13.63 -18.20
N ALA A 217 -25.00 -14.32 -17.05
CA ALA A 217 -23.93 -14.23 -16.09
C ALA A 217 -22.65 -14.33 -16.91
N GLU A 218 -21.86 -13.25 -17.00
CA GLU A 218 -20.60 -13.27 -17.74
C GLU A 218 -19.74 -14.34 -17.07
N GLU A 219 -19.81 -15.56 -17.63
CA GLU A 219 -19.11 -16.72 -17.15
C GLU A 219 -17.63 -16.37 -17.00
N SER A 220 -17.02 -16.86 -15.93
CA SER A 220 -15.59 -16.74 -15.65
C SER A 220 -14.79 -16.97 -16.93
N ARG A 221 -14.27 -15.91 -17.56
CA ARG A 221 -13.52 -16.05 -18.81
C ARG A 221 -12.13 -16.58 -18.51
N LYS A 222 -11.77 -17.71 -19.13
CA LYS A 222 -10.44 -18.29 -18.97
C LYS A 222 -9.47 -17.69 -19.99
N ALA A 223 -8.34 -17.19 -19.49
CA ALA A 223 -7.21 -16.83 -20.34
C ALA A 223 -6.65 -18.07 -21.06
N SER A 224 -6.31 -17.92 -22.34
CA SER A 224 -5.60 -18.98 -23.07
C SER A 224 -4.09 -18.95 -22.82
N VAL A 225 -3.39 -19.92 -23.40
CA VAL A 225 -1.94 -20.02 -23.30
C VAL A 225 -1.26 -18.76 -23.79
N TRP A 226 -1.77 -18.17 -24.88
CA TRP A 226 -1.24 -16.93 -25.44
C TRP A 226 -1.30 -15.76 -24.46
N GLU A 227 -2.45 -15.48 -23.83
CA GLU A 227 -2.53 -14.37 -22.88
C GLU A 227 -1.63 -14.62 -21.65
N LYS A 228 -1.48 -15.88 -21.22
CA LYS A 228 -0.57 -16.26 -20.12
C LYS A 228 0.90 -16.06 -20.47
N GLU A 229 1.31 -16.48 -21.66
CA GLU A 229 2.67 -16.30 -22.14
C GLU A 229 3.00 -14.82 -22.34
N LYS A 230 2.09 -14.06 -22.94
CA LYS A 230 2.22 -12.60 -23.07
C LYS A 230 2.40 -11.93 -21.71
N ALA A 231 1.59 -12.29 -20.71
CA ALA A 231 1.71 -11.74 -19.37
C ALA A 231 3.07 -12.07 -18.73
N SER A 232 3.53 -13.32 -18.86
CA SER A 232 4.84 -13.76 -18.33
C SER A 232 6.00 -13.02 -19.02
N ASN A 233 5.95 -12.84 -20.33
CA ASN A 233 7.00 -12.15 -21.09
C ASN A 233 7.07 -10.66 -20.72
N ALA A 234 5.92 -10.00 -20.61
CA ALA A 234 5.82 -8.64 -20.11
C ALA A 234 6.40 -8.51 -18.69
N ALA A 235 6.01 -9.41 -17.77
CA ALA A 235 6.53 -9.41 -16.41
C ALA A 235 8.06 -9.58 -16.38
N ASN A 236 8.62 -10.49 -17.18
CA ASN A 236 10.06 -10.69 -17.26
C ASN A 236 10.79 -9.45 -17.79
N SER A 237 10.23 -8.77 -18.81
CA SER A 237 10.77 -7.53 -19.35
C SER A 237 10.83 -6.43 -18.27
N ILE A 238 9.71 -6.19 -17.57
CA ILE A 238 9.61 -5.19 -16.50
C ILE A 238 10.59 -5.51 -15.36
N LEU A 239 10.64 -6.78 -14.91
CA LEU A 239 11.53 -7.20 -13.84
C LEU A 239 13.01 -7.07 -14.23
N SER A 240 13.35 -7.31 -15.50
CA SER A 240 14.69 -7.09 -16.03
C SER A 240 15.08 -5.61 -15.98
N THR A 241 14.17 -4.72 -16.40
CA THR A 241 14.36 -3.26 -16.32
C THR A 241 14.56 -2.80 -14.87
N LEU A 242 13.68 -3.21 -13.95
CA LEU A 242 13.82 -2.88 -12.52
C LEU A 242 15.16 -3.38 -11.95
N THR A 243 15.55 -4.61 -12.30
CA THR A 243 16.83 -5.18 -11.85
C THR A 243 18.02 -4.37 -12.38
N HIS A 244 18.01 -4.01 -13.66
CA HIS A 244 19.07 -3.20 -14.27
C HIS A 244 19.25 -1.87 -13.56
N TYR A 245 18.17 -1.10 -13.42
CA TYR A 245 18.22 0.23 -12.80
C TYR A 245 18.46 0.21 -11.28
N SER A 246 18.13 -0.89 -10.60
CA SER A 246 18.48 -1.07 -9.18
C SER A 246 19.98 -1.25 -8.94
N LYS A 247 20.72 -1.76 -9.93
CA LYS A 247 22.19 -1.92 -9.82
C LYS A 247 22.90 -0.57 -9.84
N LEU A 248 22.35 0.42 -10.56
CA LEU A 248 22.94 1.75 -10.68
C LEU A 248 22.93 2.52 -9.34
N THR A 249 21.99 2.21 -8.45
CA THR A 249 21.88 2.82 -7.12
C THR A 249 22.52 1.97 -6.01
N GLY A 250 22.99 0.77 -6.34
CA GLY A 250 23.50 -0.22 -5.38
C GLY A 250 22.42 -0.89 -4.52
N ARG A 251 21.13 -0.56 -4.70
CA ARG A 251 19.99 -1.12 -3.95
C ARG A 251 19.31 -2.24 -4.74
N VAL A 252 20.08 -3.28 -5.02
CA VAL A 252 19.74 -4.32 -6.00
C VAL A 252 18.46 -5.07 -5.63
N VAL A 253 17.58 -5.25 -6.61
CA VAL A 253 16.38 -6.08 -6.48
C VAL A 253 16.49 -7.41 -7.23
N CYS A 254 15.66 -8.37 -6.86
CA CYS A 254 15.59 -9.70 -7.47
C CYS A 254 14.16 -10.25 -7.50
N THR A 255 13.96 -11.27 -8.32
CA THR A 255 12.65 -11.94 -8.51
C THR A 255 12.41 -13.12 -7.58
N LYS A 256 13.47 -13.59 -6.90
CA LYS A 256 13.42 -14.67 -5.92
C LYS A 256 13.93 -14.13 -4.60
N ARG A 257 13.22 -14.40 -3.50
CA ARG A 257 13.64 -13.99 -2.17
C ARG A 257 15.05 -14.52 -1.86
N CYS A 258 15.99 -13.61 -1.64
CA CYS A 258 17.33 -13.92 -1.14
C CYS A 258 17.31 -13.77 0.38
N SER A 259 17.68 -14.81 1.12
CA SER A 259 17.76 -14.76 2.58
C SER A 259 19.18 -14.37 3.00
N SER A 260 19.45 -13.08 3.19
CA SER A 260 20.63 -12.64 3.94
C SER A 260 20.32 -12.71 5.44
N ALA A 261 21.20 -13.33 6.21
CA ALA A 261 21.00 -13.57 7.64
C ALA A 261 21.00 -12.26 8.44
N GLY A 262 20.04 -12.11 9.36
CA GLY A 262 20.08 -11.07 10.40
C GLY A 262 18.77 -10.81 11.12
N ILE A 263 17.67 -10.56 10.38
CA ILE A 263 16.33 -10.32 10.93
C ILE A 263 15.33 -10.78 9.86
N ALA A 264 14.42 -11.70 10.19
CA ALA A 264 13.38 -12.09 9.24
C ALA A 264 12.46 -10.87 9.00
N PRO A 265 12.33 -10.39 7.75
CA PRO A 265 11.48 -9.25 7.50
C PRO A 265 10.02 -9.55 7.82
N LEU A 266 9.28 -8.53 8.27
CA LEU A 266 7.83 -8.64 8.38
C LEU A 266 7.24 -8.94 7.01
N SER A 267 6.28 -9.87 6.98
CA SER A 267 5.56 -10.14 5.74
C SER A 267 4.83 -8.91 5.26
N SER A 268 4.70 -8.79 3.95
CA SER A 268 4.05 -7.70 3.24
C SER A 268 2.61 -7.56 3.71
N SER A 269 1.88 -8.65 3.92
CA SER A 269 0.50 -8.58 4.45
C SER A 269 0.44 -7.99 5.86
N LEU A 270 1.40 -8.32 6.74
CA LEU A 270 1.47 -7.70 8.05
C LEU A 270 1.82 -6.21 7.92
N ASN A 271 2.81 -5.86 7.09
CA ASN A 271 3.19 -4.47 6.82
C ASN A 271 2.00 -3.64 6.29
N ILE A 272 1.28 -4.15 5.29
CA ILE A 272 0.09 -3.52 4.71
C ILE A 272 -1.02 -3.33 5.76
N SER A 273 -1.21 -4.31 6.63
CA SER A 273 -2.23 -4.25 7.69
C SER A 273 -1.87 -3.21 8.75
N LEU A 274 -0.61 -3.23 9.19
CA LEU A 274 -0.04 -2.29 10.15
C LEU A 274 -0.03 -0.86 9.62
N GLY A 275 0.24 -0.66 8.33
CA GLY A 275 0.26 0.65 7.69
C GLY A 275 -1.09 1.37 7.70
N ARG A 276 -2.21 0.67 7.92
CA ARG A 276 -3.54 1.32 8.02
C ARG A 276 -3.74 2.11 9.32
N ILE A 277 -2.91 1.86 10.32
CA ILE A 277 -3.01 2.49 11.63
C ILE A 277 -2.48 3.92 11.52
N LYS A 278 -3.36 4.90 11.74
CA LYS A 278 -3.07 6.34 11.63
C LYS A 278 -2.47 6.97 12.89
N GLN A 279 -2.10 6.15 13.87
CA GLN A 279 -1.37 6.59 15.04
C GLN A 279 0.11 6.20 14.90
N SER A 280 1.04 7.03 15.37
CA SER A 280 2.47 6.72 15.33
C SER A 280 2.81 5.51 16.22
N PHE A 281 3.42 4.47 15.66
CA PHE A 281 3.88 3.31 16.41
C PHE A 281 5.07 2.60 15.74
N VAL A 282 5.78 1.83 16.56
CA VAL A 282 6.85 0.93 16.13
C VAL A 282 6.68 -0.45 16.79
N LEU A 283 7.24 -1.47 16.15
CA LEU A 283 7.44 -2.78 16.78
C LEU A 283 8.92 -2.98 17.05
N THR A 284 9.26 -3.48 18.24
CA THR A 284 10.62 -3.89 18.59
C THR A 284 10.69 -5.36 18.94
N ASP A 285 11.83 -5.97 18.70
CA ASP A 285 12.08 -7.37 19.06
C ASP A 285 13.01 -7.46 20.27
N PRO A 286 12.51 -7.83 21.46
CA PRO A 286 13.32 -7.93 22.67
C PRO A 286 14.29 -9.12 22.69
N HIS A 287 14.19 -10.06 21.74
CA HIS A 287 15.10 -11.21 21.65
C HIS A 287 16.36 -10.90 20.87
N LEU A 288 16.32 -9.86 20.05
CA LEU A 288 17.49 -9.38 19.35
C LEU A 288 18.32 -8.48 20.28
N PRO A 289 19.65 -8.52 20.17
CA PRO A 289 20.53 -7.65 20.95
C PRO A 289 20.06 -6.20 20.84
N ASP A 290 19.97 -5.53 21.98
CA ASP A 290 19.61 -4.11 22.08
C ASP A 290 18.13 -3.75 21.79
N MET A 291 17.23 -4.74 21.64
CA MET A 291 15.80 -4.51 21.38
C MET A 291 15.53 -3.55 20.20
N PRO A 292 16.00 -3.90 18.99
CA PRO A 292 15.91 -3.06 17.82
C PRO A 292 14.47 -2.93 17.31
N ILE A 293 14.19 -1.81 16.64
CA ILE A 293 12.97 -1.61 15.87
C ILE A 293 12.98 -2.54 14.67
N VAL A 294 11.96 -3.39 14.58
CA VAL A 294 11.70 -4.28 13.43
C VAL A 294 10.62 -3.72 12.51
N TYR A 295 9.86 -2.71 12.96
CA TYR A 295 8.86 -2.02 12.16
C TYR A 295 8.62 -0.59 12.62
N ALA A 296 8.42 0.32 11.67
CA ALA A 296 7.98 1.69 11.91
C ALA A 296 6.98 2.12 10.84
N ASN A 297 5.81 2.62 11.27
CA ASN A 297 4.82 3.16 10.34
C ASN A 297 5.17 4.58 9.89
N ASP A 298 4.49 5.04 8.83
CA ASP A 298 4.73 6.35 8.22
C ASP A 298 4.51 7.49 9.22
N GLU A 299 3.51 7.37 10.09
CA GLU A 299 3.21 8.39 11.10
C GLU A 299 4.36 8.56 12.12
N PHE A 300 5.08 7.49 12.46
CA PHE A 300 6.28 7.58 13.29
C PHE A 300 7.44 8.28 12.56
N LEU A 301 7.63 7.97 11.27
CA LEU A 301 8.68 8.60 10.46
C LEU A 301 8.40 10.10 10.30
N SER A 302 7.17 10.48 9.96
CA SER A 302 6.75 11.88 9.86
C SER A 302 6.84 12.61 11.20
N LEU A 303 6.47 11.96 12.31
CA LEU A 303 6.59 12.56 13.64
C LEU A 303 8.05 12.83 13.99
N THR A 304 8.95 11.89 13.74
CA THR A 304 10.34 11.97 14.24
C THR A 304 11.30 12.64 13.25
N GLY A 305 10.94 12.72 11.97
CA GLY A 305 11.78 13.23 10.89
C GLY A 305 12.88 12.26 10.43
N TYR A 306 12.92 11.04 10.98
CA TYR A 306 13.86 10.01 10.53
C TYR A 306 13.26 9.19 9.38
N SER A 307 14.12 8.76 8.47
CA SER A 307 13.73 7.83 7.41
C SER A 307 13.68 6.38 7.92
N ARG A 308 12.97 5.51 7.20
CA ARG A 308 12.79 4.11 7.58
C ARG A 308 14.11 3.35 7.73
N HIS A 309 15.09 3.58 6.86
CA HIS A 309 16.39 2.91 6.92
C HIS A 309 17.26 3.40 8.08
N GLU A 310 17.04 4.61 8.57
CA GLU A 310 17.75 5.17 9.72
C GLU A 310 17.23 4.66 11.07
N VAL A 311 16.02 4.10 11.12
CA VAL A 311 15.35 3.68 12.37
C VAL A 311 15.33 2.16 12.55
N LEU A 312 15.15 1.40 11.45
CA LEU A 312 15.12 -0.05 11.52
C LEU A 312 16.47 -0.61 12.00
N GLY A 313 16.42 -1.63 12.85
CA GLY A 313 17.62 -2.23 13.45
C GLY A 313 18.21 -1.44 14.62
N ARG A 314 17.63 -0.28 14.98
CA ARG A 314 18.10 0.52 16.13
C ARG A 314 17.10 0.48 17.27
N ASN A 315 17.60 0.62 18.49
CA ASN A 315 16.74 0.85 19.65
C ASN A 315 16.15 2.28 19.62
N CYS A 316 14.90 2.45 20.07
CA CYS A 316 14.21 3.76 20.12
C CYS A 316 14.91 4.84 20.96
N ARG A 317 15.92 4.51 21.77
CA ARG A 317 16.66 5.47 22.58
C ARG A 317 17.36 6.58 21.79
N PHE A 318 17.49 6.45 20.47
CA PHE A 318 18.00 7.57 19.65
C PHE A 318 17.10 8.81 19.70
N LEU A 319 15.84 8.67 20.13
CA LEU A 319 14.93 9.80 20.38
C LEU A 319 15.19 10.48 21.74
N ASN A 320 16.07 9.92 22.58
CA ASN A 320 16.43 10.55 23.85
C ASN A 320 17.42 11.68 23.60
N GLY A 321 17.35 12.71 24.42
CA GLY A 321 18.30 13.82 24.44
C GLY A 321 18.47 14.42 25.84
N PRO A 322 19.14 15.58 25.96
CA PRO A 322 19.64 16.10 27.24
C PRO A 322 18.59 16.29 28.34
N GLY A 323 17.35 16.62 27.97
CA GLY A 323 16.24 16.82 28.90
C GLY A 323 15.38 15.57 29.18
N THR A 324 15.82 14.39 28.73
CA THR A 324 15.09 13.14 28.96
C THR A 324 15.33 12.66 30.39
N ASP A 325 14.26 12.51 31.17
CA ASP A 325 14.34 12.08 32.56
C ASP A 325 14.80 10.62 32.68
N ALA A 326 15.94 10.41 33.36
CA ALA A 326 16.52 9.08 33.60
C ALA A 326 15.64 8.18 34.48
N GLY A 327 14.86 8.75 35.40
CA GLY A 327 13.90 8.01 36.24
C GLY A 327 12.78 7.39 35.40
N VAL A 328 12.28 8.14 34.40
CA VAL A 328 11.28 7.62 33.44
C VAL A 328 11.87 6.52 32.56
N LEU A 329 13.14 6.64 32.15
CA LEU A 329 13.83 5.59 31.39
C LEU A 329 14.00 4.31 32.21
N HIS A 330 14.28 4.44 33.51
CA HIS A 330 14.34 3.29 34.41
C HIS A 330 12.98 2.60 34.53
N GLN A 331 11.91 3.39 34.73
CA GLN A 331 10.54 2.87 34.75
C GLN A 331 10.18 2.11 33.47
N ILE A 332 10.53 2.63 32.29
CA ILE A 332 10.34 1.94 31.01
C ILE A 332 11.06 0.58 31.02
N LYS A 333 12.33 0.58 31.43
CA LYS A 333 13.17 -0.64 31.48
C LYS A 333 12.55 -1.69 32.41
N ASP A 334 12.10 -1.29 33.59
CA ASP A 334 11.48 -2.19 34.56
C ASP A 334 10.18 -2.79 34.03
N CYS A 335 9.34 -1.99 33.36
CA CYS A 335 8.11 -2.49 32.74
C CYS A 335 8.38 -3.49 31.60
N ILE A 336 9.41 -3.24 30.79
CA ILE A 336 9.84 -4.15 29.73
C ILE A 336 10.38 -5.46 30.34
N LEU A 337 11.20 -5.40 31.38
CA LEU A 337 11.71 -6.59 32.07
C LEU A 337 10.59 -7.40 32.74
N ALA A 338 9.55 -6.73 33.23
CA ALA A 338 8.39 -7.35 33.85
C ALA A 338 7.32 -7.84 32.85
N GLU A 339 7.53 -7.67 31.54
CA GLU A 339 6.54 -7.92 30.49
C GLU A 339 5.17 -7.26 30.76
N GLN A 340 5.17 -6.04 31.31
CA GLN A 340 3.95 -5.30 31.63
C GLN A 340 3.76 -4.12 30.68
N ALA A 341 2.48 -3.84 30.37
CA ALA A 341 2.15 -2.62 29.65
C ALA A 341 2.44 -1.41 30.54
N CYS A 342 3.02 -0.36 29.97
CA CYS A 342 3.30 0.88 30.69
C CYS A 342 2.98 2.11 29.87
N SER A 343 2.63 3.19 30.55
CA SER A 343 2.36 4.49 29.95
C SER A 343 3.11 5.55 30.70
N VAL A 344 4.03 6.21 30.01
CA VAL A 344 4.88 7.25 30.59
C VAL A 344 4.84 8.51 29.73
N ARG A 345 5.26 9.63 30.32
CA ARG A 345 5.47 10.87 29.57
C ARG A 345 6.94 11.23 29.66
N LEU A 346 7.61 11.30 28.51
CA LEU A 346 9.04 11.64 28.41
C LEU A 346 9.27 12.70 27.33
N LEU A 347 10.38 13.42 27.45
CA LEU A 347 10.83 14.37 26.43
C LEU A 347 11.64 13.61 25.37
N ASN A 348 11.26 13.73 24.11
CA ASN A 348 11.99 13.16 22.98
C ASN A 348 12.43 14.24 22.00
N TYR A 349 13.38 13.90 21.14
CA TYR A 349 14.01 14.79 20.18
C TYR A 349 13.87 14.23 18.77
N ARG A 350 13.56 15.11 17.82
CA ARG A 350 13.47 14.80 16.39
C ARG A 350 14.85 14.83 15.74
N LYS A 351 14.92 14.38 14.49
CA LYS A 351 16.15 14.42 13.68
C LYS A 351 16.73 15.84 13.55
N ASP A 352 15.90 16.87 13.49
CA ASP A 352 16.30 18.28 13.42
C ASP A 352 16.74 18.88 14.78
N GLY A 353 16.73 18.08 15.85
CA GLY A 353 17.07 18.50 17.20
C GLY A 353 15.91 19.15 17.98
N SER A 354 14.76 19.41 17.36
CA SER A 354 13.58 19.93 18.05
C SER A 354 13.05 18.92 19.07
N SER A 355 12.58 19.42 20.22
CA SER A 355 12.05 18.57 21.29
C SER A 355 10.52 18.49 21.26
N PHE A 356 9.98 17.37 21.73
CA PHE A 356 8.55 17.15 21.87
C PHE A 356 8.23 16.25 23.06
N TRP A 357 7.12 16.53 23.72
CA TRP A 357 6.59 15.65 24.76
C TRP A 357 5.93 14.42 24.13
N ASN A 358 6.44 13.25 24.48
CA ASN A 358 5.92 11.96 24.06
C ASN A 358 5.15 11.31 25.22
N ARG A 359 3.86 10.99 25.01
CA ARG A 359 3.13 10.05 25.87
C ARG A 359 3.30 8.66 25.26
N LEU A 360 4.33 7.97 25.73
CA LEU A 360 4.72 6.65 25.25
C LEU A 360 3.88 5.59 25.96
N HIS A 361 3.22 4.74 25.18
CA HIS A 361 2.56 3.53 25.64
C HIS A 361 3.28 2.31 25.08
N ILE A 362 3.79 1.44 25.95
CA ILE A 362 4.46 0.19 25.58
C ILE A 362 3.54 -0.97 25.95
N SER A 363 3.35 -1.92 25.04
CA SER A 363 2.58 -3.14 25.29
C SER A 363 3.33 -4.36 24.75
N PRO A 364 3.51 -5.43 25.54
CA PRO A 364 3.94 -6.71 25.00
C PRO A 364 2.88 -7.27 24.04
N VAL A 365 3.31 -7.88 22.93
CA VAL A 365 2.42 -8.48 21.92
C VAL A 365 2.61 -9.99 21.90
N ARG A 366 1.80 -10.72 22.67
CA ARG A 366 1.91 -12.18 22.82
C ARG A 366 1.43 -12.92 21.56
N ASN A 367 2.09 -14.02 21.22
CA ASN A 367 1.60 -14.94 20.20
C ASN A 367 0.23 -15.56 20.60
N ALA A 368 -0.54 -16.00 19.60
CA ALA A 368 -1.91 -16.51 19.78
C ALA A 368 -2.01 -17.79 20.63
N SER A 369 -0.89 -18.44 20.96
CA SER A 369 -0.93 -19.72 21.68
C SER A 369 -1.26 -19.59 23.15
N GLY A 370 -1.12 -18.40 23.76
CA GLY A 370 -1.33 -18.17 25.20
C GLY A 370 -0.50 -19.07 26.14
N LYS A 371 0.33 -19.97 25.59
CA LYS A 371 1.01 -21.04 26.28
C LYS A 371 2.49 -20.70 26.31
N LYS A 372 3.10 -20.74 27.50
CA LYS A 372 4.55 -20.69 27.66
C LYS A 372 5.15 -21.87 26.90
N ARG A 373 5.50 -21.68 25.63
CA ARG A 373 6.51 -22.53 24.98
C ARG A 373 7.85 -22.20 25.63
N LYS A 374 8.78 -23.16 25.59
CA LYS A 374 10.16 -23.05 26.12
C LYS A 374 10.77 -21.66 25.85
N PRO A 375 11.75 -21.20 26.67
CA PRO A 375 12.30 -19.83 26.70
C PRO A 375 12.88 -19.25 25.38
N GLU A 376 12.65 -19.88 24.24
CA GLU A 376 13.11 -19.47 22.91
C GLU A 376 12.02 -18.75 22.08
N THR A 377 10.82 -18.48 22.62
CA THR A 377 9.75 -17.76 21.89
C THR A 377 8.93 -16.80 22.78
N SER A 378 9.59 -15.89 23.49
CA SER A 378 8.89 -14.69 23.98
C SER A 378 8.60 -13.73 22.80
N SER A 379 7.84 -12.69 23.04
CA SER A 379 7.02 -12.02 22.01
C SER A 379 7.48 -10.57 21.74
N PRO A 380 7.26 -10.00 20.53
CA PRO A 380 7.67 -8.63 20.23
C PRO A 380 6.92 -7.60 21.09
N TYR A 381 7.49 -6.40 21.27
CA TYR A 381 6.84 -5.27 21.91
C TYR A 381 6.27 -4.31 20.87
N ALA A 382 5.05 -3.82 21.12
CA ALA A 382 4.48 -2.69 20.40
C ALA A 382 4.66 -1.42 21.23
N MET A 383 5.25 -0.40 20.62
CA MET A 383 5.38 0.93 21.20
C MET A 383 4.53 1.92 20.42
N HIS A 384 3.61 2.56 21.10
CA HIS A 384 2.66 3.51 20.54
C HIS A 384 2.89 4.90 21.14
N PHE A 385 2.88 5.91 20.27
CA PHE A 385 3.15 7.30 20.62
C PHE A 385 1.84 8.08 20.56
N GLN A 386 1.42 8.65 21.70
CA GLN A 386 0.29 9.56 21.72
C GLN A 386 0.80 10.99 21.90
N TYR A 387 0.53 11.86 20.94
CA TYR A 387 0.81 13.28 21.07
C TYR A 387 -0.43 14.04 21.58
N ARG A 388 -0.23 14.98 22.50
CA ARG A 388 -1.23 16.01 22.86
C ARG A 388 -0.53 17.38 22.89
N GLY A 389 -0.66 18.13 21.80
CA GLY A 389 -0.42 19.57 21.74
C GLY A 389 -1.77 20.31 21.82
N ALA A 390 -1.79 21.48 22.45
CA ALA A 390 -2.98 22.16 22.92
C ALA A 390 -3.97 22.63 21.82
N GLN A 391 -5.01 21.84 21.57
CA GLN A 391 -6.39 22.33 21.44
C GLN A 391 -7.36 21.14 21.59
N LEU A 392 -8.41 21.38 22.36
CA LEU A 392 -9.42 20.40 22.77
C LEU A 392 -10.27 19.92 21.57
N ARG A 393 -10.64 18.63 21.64
CA ARG A 393 -11.74 17.91 20.94
C ARG A 393 -11.40 17.28 19.57
N ASN A 394 -10.82 16.07 19.62
CA ASN A 394 -11.53 14.80 19.35
C ASN A 394 -10.52 13.66 19.42
N VAL A 395 -10.83 12.64 20.23
CA VAL A 395 -10.00 11.44 20.42
C VAL A 395 -10.72 10.28 19.74
N THR A 396 -10.11 9.69 18.72
CA THR A 396 -10.40 8.31 18.32
C THR A 396 -9.17 7.48 18.65
N SER A 397 -9.20 6.88 19.84
CA SER A 397 -8.28 5.82 20.25
C SER A 397 -8.82 4.49 19.75
N HIS A 398 -8.13 3.87 18.79
CA HIS A 398 -8.35 2.47 18.46
C HIS A 398 -7.11 1.65 18.82
N LYS A 399 -7.32 0.64 19.66
CA LYS A 399 -6.32 -0.32 20.12
C LYS A 399 -6.48 -1.56 19.25
N PHE A 400 -5.52 -1.84 18.38
CA PHE A 400 -5.46 -3.11 17.64
C PHE A 400 -4.18 -3.83 18.02
N ILE A 401 -4.35 -4.98 18.68
CA ILE A 401 -3.29 -5.93 19.03
C ILE A 401 -3.45 -7.09 18.04
N PHE A 402 -2.54 -7.22 17.08
CA PHE A 402 -2.53 -8.38 16.20
C PHE A 402 -1.76 -9.53 16.85
N SER A 403 -2.49 -10.57 17.24
CA SER A 403 -1.96 -11.93 17.32
C SER A 403 -2.36 -12.64 16.03
N GLY A 404 -1.39 -13.17 15.28
CA GLY A 404 -1.68 -13.89 14.05
C GLY A 404 -2.50 -15.16 14.29
N GLN A 405 -3.77 -15.15 13.89
CA GLN A 405 -4.42 -16.28 13.23
C GLN A 405 -5.65 -15.81 12.44
N LEU A 406 -5.75 -16.34 11.22
CA LEU A 406 -6.89 -16.27 10.31
C LEU A 406 -8.18 -16.75 11.02
N PRO A 407 -9.36 -16.16 10.72
CA PRO A 407 -10.60 -16.87 11.00
C PRO A 407 -10.71 -18.05 10.04
N ALA A 408 -10.66 -19.26 10.60
CA ALA A 408 -11.27 -20.41 9.95
C ALA A 408 -12.78 -20.30 10.19
N VAL A 409 -13.54 -19.99 9.13
CA VAL A 409 -14.68 -20.74 8.58
C VAL A 409 -14.92 -20.23 7.16
#